data_AF-A0A353R966-F1
#
_entry.id   AF-A0A353R966-F1
#
_cell.length_a   1.000
_cell.length_b   1.000
_cell.length_c   1.000
_cell.angle_alpha   90.00
_cell.angle_beta   90.00
_cell.angle_gamma   90.00
#
_symmetry.space_group_name_H-M   'P 1'
#
loop_
_entity.id
_entity.type
_entity.pdbx_description
1 polymer ?
#
loop_
_entity_poly.entity_id
_entity_poly.type
_entity_poly.pdbx_seq_one_letter_code
_entity_poly.pdbx_strand_id
1 'polypeptide(L)' 'AVARPSRVIYDREHSAFTEINPGMICWEDVLKNAQWFHWTGITPAVSHGAALSCMEAVKVAKSMGITVSCDLNYRK' A
#
# COMPACT_ATOMS: atom_id res chain seq x y z
N ALA A 1 -26.86 -17.83 19.95
CA ALA A 1 -25.76 -18.44 19.16
C ALA A 1 -24.43 -17.88 19.66
N VAL A 2 -23.45 -18.73 19.99
CA VAL A 2 -22.12 -18.28 20.41
C VAL A 2 -21.23 -18.20 19.16
N ALA A 3 -20.76 -17.02 18.80
CA ALA A 3 -19.87 -16.83 17.66
C ALA A 3 -18.47 -17.39 18.01
N ARG A 4 -18.01 -18.39 17.24
CA ARG A 4 -16.65 -18.92 17.37
C ARG A 4 -15.70 -17.87 16.78
N PRO A 5 -14.67 -17.40 17.51
CA PRO A 5 -13.74 -16.42 16.96
C PRO A 5 -13.03 -17.01 15.73
N SER A 6 -13.11 -16.29 14.61
CA SER A 6 -12.44 -16.66 13.37
C SER A 6 -10.93 -16.52 13.56
N ARG A 7 -10.21 -17.63 13.43
CA ARG A 7 -8.75 -17.61 13.34
C ARG A 7 -8.37 -17.39 11.88
N VAL A 8 -7.69 -16.29 11.61
CA VAL A 8 -7.14 -16.00 10.28
C VAL A 8 -5.71 -16.54 10.23
N ILE A 9 -5.40 -17.34 9.21
CA ILE A 9 -4.04 -17.78 8.90
C ILE A 9 -3.65 -17.02 7.64
N TYR A 10 -2.55 -16.27 7.72
CA TYR A 10 -2.04 -15.51 6.59
C TYR A 10 -1.03 -16.34 5.81
N ASP A 11 -1.32 -16.57 4.53
CA ASP A 11 -0.39 -17.15 3.56
C ASP A 11 -0.20 -16.12 2.44
N ARG A 12 0.74 -15.19 2.66
CA ARG A 12 0.92 -14.00 1.80
C ARG A 12 2.37 -13.67 1.49
N GLU A 13 3.30 -14.44 2.06
CA GLU A 13 4.72 -14.33 1.76
C GLU A 13 4.96 -14.71 0.30
N HIS A 14 5.98 -14.12 -0.33
CA HIS A 14 6.34 -14.39 -1.73
C HIS A 14 5.20 -14.18 -2.75
N SER A 15 4.21 -13.36 -2.39
CA SER A 15 3.22 -12.90 -3.36
C SER A 15 3.85 -11.83 -4.26
N ALA A 16 3.34 -11.69 -5.49
CA ALA A 16 3.81 -10.66 -6.43
C ALA A 16 3.79 -9.25 -5.82
N PHE A 17 2.84 -8.96 -4.92
CA PHE A 17 2.78 -7.69 -4.22
C PHE A 17 3.91 -7.51 -3.19
N THR A 18 4.30 -8.57 -2.48
CA THR A 18 5.44 -8.49 -1.53
C THR A 18 6.78 -8.32 -2.25
N GLU A 19 6.87 -8.72 -3.52
CA GLU A 19 8.07 -8.61 -4.35
C GLU A 19 8.15 -7.31 -5.17
N ILE A 20 7.20 -6.39 -4.98
CA ILE A 20 7.25 -5.08 -5.62
C ILE A 20 8.47 -4.29 -5.16
N ASN A 21 9.10 -3.57 -6.08
CA ASN A 21 10.24 -2.70 -5.83
C ASN A 21 10.02 -1.30 -6.42
N PRO A 22 10.73 -0.27 -5.92
CA PRO A 22 10.71 1.06 -6.51
C PRO A 22 11.02 1.05 -8.00
N GLY A 23 10.36 1.94 -8.75
CA GLY A 23 10.54 2.04 -10.21
C GLY A 23 9.82 0.97 -11.03
N MET A 24 9.14 -0.01 -10.42
CA MET A 24 8.30 -0.98 -11.16
C MET A 24 6.96 -0.37 -11.62
N ILE A 25 6.53 0.72 -11.00
CA ILE A 25 5.29 1.43 -11.34
C ILE A 25 5.65 2.84 -11.81
N CYS A 26 5.19 3.21 -13.00
CA CYS A 26 5.22 4.60 -13.46
C CYS A 26 4.09 5.38 -12.78
N TRP A 27 4.35 5.90 -11.59
CA TRP A 27 3.33 6.53 -10.75
C TRP A 27 2.73 7.78 -11.37
N GLU A 28 3.52 8.55 -12.14
CA GLU A 28 3.08 9.72 -12.86
C GLU A 28 1.97 9.38 -13.87
N ASP A 29 2.14 8.27 -14.59
CA ASP A 29 1.14 7.78 -15.55
C ASP A 29 -0.09 7.24 -14.84
N VAL A 30 0.12 6.46 -13.77
CA VAL A 30 -0.98 5.91 -12.95
C VAL A 30 -1.83 7.01 -12.33
N LEU A 31 -1.21 8.11 -11.90
CA LEU A 31 -1.85 9.19 -11.16
C LEU A 31 -2.30 10.36 -12.05
N LYS A 32 -2.05 10.34 -13.36
CA LYS A 32 -2.23 11.46 -14.30
C LYS A 32 -3.58 12.19 -14.21
N ASN A 33 -4.66 11.45 -13.95
CA ASN A 33 -6.02 12.00 -13.84
C ASN A 33 -6.66 11.72 -12.47
N ALA A 34 -5.86 11.30 -11.49
CA ALA A 34 -6.35 11.00 -10.16
C ALA A 34 -6.50 12.29 -9.34
N GLN A 35 -7.56 12.36 -8.53
CA GLN A 35 -7.77 13.44 -7.57
C GLN A 35 -7.39 13.04 -6.14
N TRP A 36 -7.35 11.73 -5.89
CA TRP A 36 -7.09 11.15 -4.59
C TRP A 36 -6.21 9.92 -4.69
N PHE A 37 -5.22 9.83 -3.81
CA PHE A 37 -4.41 8.64 -3.58
C PHE A 37 -4.63 8.15 -2.14
N HIS A 38 -5.01 6.90 -1.98
CA HIS A 38 -5.22 6.27 -0.67
C HIS A 38 -4.26 5.10 -0.50
N TRP A 39 -3.67 4.98 0.68
CA TRP A 39 -2.82 3.85 1.03
C TRP A 39 -3.10 3.40 2.47
N THR A 40 -2.67 2.18 2.82
CA THR A 40 -2.87 1.65 4.18
C THR A 40 -1.55 1.21 4.81
N GLY A 41 -1.46 1.21 6.14
CA GLY A 41 -0.28 0.80 6.90
C GLY A 41 0.14 -0.65 6.68
N ILE A 42 -0.73 -1.49 6.11
CA ILE A 42 -0.38 -2.86 5.71
C ILE A 42 0.62 -2.85 4.55
N THR A 43 0.49 -1.94 3.58
CA THR A 43 1.36 -1.88 2.40
C THR A 43 2.84 -1.73 2.75
N PRO A 44 3.28 -0.74 3.56
CA PRO A 44 4.68 -0.67 3.96
C PRO A 44 5.08 -1.75 4.98
N ALA A 45 4.14 -2.42 5.63
CA ALA A 45 4.44 -3.45 6.61
C ALA A 45 4.74 -4.83 5.99
N VAL A 46 4.35 -5.08 4.74
CA VAL A 46 4.43 -6.44 4.16
C VAL A 46 5.75 -6.77 3.49
N SER A 47 6.53 -5.77 3.08
CA SER A 47 7.91 -5.95 2.63
C SER A 47 8.66 -4.61 2.54
N HIS A 48 9.99 -4.66 2.49
CA HIS A 48 10.84 -3.48 2.32
C HIS A 48 10.59 -2.80 0.97
N GLY A 49 10.48 -3.57 -0.11
CA GLY A 49 10.19 -3.05 -1.44
C GLY A 49 8.82 -2.37 -1.50
N ALA A 50 7.79 -2.97 -0.91
CA ALA A 50 6.46 -2.36 -0.81
C ALA A 50 6.48 -1.05 0.00
N ALA A 51 7.29 -0.96 1.05
CA ALA A 51 7.47 0.28 1.81
C ALA A 51 8.06 1.41 0.96
N LEU A 52 9.12 1.10 0.19
CA LEU A 52 9.77 2.08 -0.67
C LEU A 52 8.87 2.48 -1.86
N SER A 53 8.19 1.53 -2.51
CA SER A 53 7.24 1.82 -3.59
C SER A 53 6.05 2.65 -3.09
N CYS A 54 5.55 2.39 -1.88
CA CYS A 54 4.50 3.21 -1.26
C CYS A 54 4.98 4.65 -1.02
N MET A 55 6.22 4.81 -0.54
CA MET A 55 6.83 6.13 -0.35
C MET A 55 6.99 6.88 -1.68
N GLU A 56 7.41 6.19 -2.75
CA GLU A 56 7.48 6.73 -4.11
C GLU A 56 6.12 7.25 -4.58
N ALA A 57 5.07 6.42 -4.46
CA ALA A 57 3.71 6.80 -4.82
C ALA A 57 3.21 8.04 -4.06
N VAL A 58 3.46 8.09 -2.74
CA VAL A 58 3.06 9.24 -1.90
C VAL A 58 3.80 10.51 -2.32
N LYS A 59 5.09 10.43 -2.65
CA LYS A 59 5.88 11.57 -3.12
C LYS A 59 5.36 12.10 -4.45
N VAL A 60 5.09 11.21 -5.41
CA VAL A 60 4.56 11.58 -6.73
C VAL A 60 3.14 12.16 -6.61
N ALA A 61 2.26 11.53 -5.85
CA ALA A 61 0.91 12.07 -5.60
C ALA A 61 0.99 13.50 -5.02
N LYS A 62 1.88 13.72 -4.03
CA LYS A 62 2.08 15.03 -3.42
C LYS A 62 2.65 16.06 -4.41
N SER A 63 3.61 15.68 -5.27
CA SER A 63 4.17 16.60 -6.27
C SER A 63 3.15 16.99 -7.35
N MET A 64 2.21 16.09 -7.66
CA MET A 64 1.10 16.33 -8.61
C MET A 64 -0.10 17.06 -7.99
N GLY A 65 -0.04 17.45 -6.70
CA GLY A 65 -1.14 18.13 -6.02
C GLY A 65 -2.36 17.25 -5.73
N ILE A 66 -2.17 15.92 -5.73
CA ILE A 66 -3.22 14.93 -5.48
C ILE A 66 -3.43 14.80 -3.98
N THR A 67 -4.69 14.72 -3.55
CA THR A 67 -5.01 14.53 -2.13
C THR A 67 -4.55 13.15 -1.66
N VAL A 68 -3.76 13.08 -0.58
CA VAL A 68 -3.29 11.81 -0.02
C VAL A 68 -4.03 11.52 1.28
N SER A 69 -4.62 10.33 1.38
CA SER A 69 -5.19 9.82 2.64
C SER A 69 -4.51 8.51 3.03
N CYS A 70 -4.51 8.21 4.33
CA CYS A 70 -3.97 6.96 4.83
C CYS A 70 -4.89 6.33 5.88
N ASP A 71 -4.95 5.01 5.88
CA ASP A 71 -5.46 4.21 7.00
C ASP A 71 -4.31 3.44 7.62
N LEU A 72 -3.92 3.80 8.84
CA LEU A 72 -2.75 3.21 9.50
C LEU A 72 -2.95 1.72 9.83
N ASN A 73 -4.19 1.25 9.97
CA ASN A 73 -4.55 -0.17 10.16
C ASN A 73 -3.54 -0.97 11.00
N TYR A 74 -3.15 -0.46 12.18
CA TYR A 74 -2.14 -1.07 13.02
C TYR A 74 -2.49 -2.53 13.33
N ARG A 75 -1.55 -3.43 13.05
CA ARG A 75 -1.61 -4.85 13.41
C ARG A 75 -0.48 -5.10 14.41
N LYS A 76 -0.84 -5.59 15.61
CA LYS A 76 0.10 -5.96 16.67
C LYS A 76 0.75 -7.31 16.38
#